data_AF-A0A7Y2ZEW5-F1
#
_entry.id   AF-A0A7Y2ZEW5-F1
#
_cell.length_a   1.000
_cell.length_b   1.000
_cell.length_c   1.000
_cell.angle_alpha   90.00
_cell.angle_beta   90.00
_cell.angle_gamma   90.00
#
_symmetry.space_group_name_H-M   'P 1'
#
loop_
_entity.id
_entity.type
_entity.pdbx_description
1 polymer ?
#
loop_
_entity_poly.entity_id
_entity_poly.type
_entity_poly.pdbx_seq_one_letter_code
_entity_poly.pdbx_strand_id
1 'polypeptide(L)'
;MDAKAWYDERRTGLGDDFVEALERVIGLISELPSAFPEISAHLRRALLGRFPFAVYYRFDGEAVEVVACLHTRSSPSRWRGRG
;
A
#
# COMPACT_ATOMS: atom_id res chain seq x y z
N MET A 1 -0.39 -6.06 -17.32
CA MET A 1 0.60 -5.09 -16.79
C MET A 1 0.18 -4.69 -15.38
N ASP A 2 -0.08 -5.64 -14.49
CA ASP A 2 0.85 -6.48 -13.70
C ASP A 2 1.40 -5.73 -12.48
N ALA A 3 0.60 -5.77 -11.40
CA ALA A 3 0.95 -5.33 -10.04
C ALA A 3 2.33 -5.83 -9.57
N LYS A 4 2.83 -6.92 -10.16
CA LYS A 4 4.15 -7.49 -9.93
C LYS A 4 5.31 -6.50 -10.13
N ALA A 5 5.23 -5.60 -11.11
CA ALA A 5 6.30 -4.63 -11.36
C ALA A 5 6.46 -3.61 -10.22
N TRP A 6 5.35 -3.22 -9.58
CA TRP A 6 5.36 -2.32 -8.43
C TRP A 6 5.99 -2.96 -7.18
N TYR A 7 5.81 -4.28 -7.03
CA TYR A 7 6.39 -5.06 -5.94
C TYR A 7 7.92 -5.23 -6.06
N ASP A 8 8.41 -5.53 -7.27
CA ASP A 8 9.83 -5.78 -7.52
C ASP A 8 10.71 -4.54 -7.24
N GLU A 9 10.20 -3.32 -7.48
CA GLU A 9 10.94 -2.07 -7.24
C GLU A 9 11.02 -1.62 -5.77
N ARG A 10 10.17 -2.15 -4.88
CA ARG A 10 10.08 -1.73 -3.46
C ARG A 10 10.86 -2.66 -2.50
N ARG A 11 11.55 -3.68 -3.01
CA ARG A 11 12.27 -4.70 -2.22
C ARG A 11 13.48 -4.18 -1.43
N THR A 12 13.94 -2.97 -1.70
CA THR A 12 15.17 -2.43 -1.12
C THR A 12 14.89 -1.67 0.19
N GLY A 13 14.83 -2.38 1.33
CA GLY A 13 15.12 -1.78 2.64
C GLY A 13 14.18 -2.05 3.82
N LEU A 14 13.13 -2.87 3.69
CA LEU A 14 12.12 -3.04 4.77
C LEU A 14 12.02 -4.45 5.40
N GLY A 15 12.73 -5.45 4.87
CA GLY A 15 12.78 -6.83 5.39
C GLY A 15 11.59 -7.70 4.96
N ASP A 16 11.71 -9.02 5.12
CA ASP A 16 10.71 -10.01 4.66
C ASP A 16 9.36 -9.87 5.37
N ASP A 17 9.34 -9.53 6.67
CA ASP A 17 8.10 -9.30 7.44
C ASP A 17 7.24 -8.17 6.86
N PHE A 18 7.87 -7.13 6.30
CA PHE A 18 7.16 -6.01 5.66
C PHE A 18 6.50 -6.45 4.36
N VAL A 19 7.23 -7.23 3.55
CA VAL A 19 6.73 -7.77 2.28
C VAL A 19 5.53 -8.67 2.55
N GLU A 20 5.61 -9.58 3.52
CA GLU A 20 4.49 -10.45 3.89
C GLU A 20 3.28 -9.65 4.37
N ALA A 21 3.48 -8.62 5.20
CA ALA A 21 2.39 -7.76 5.66
C ALA A 21 1.74 -6.98 4.51
N LEU A 22 2.53 -6.53 3.54
CA LEU A 22 2.05 -5.82 2.36
C LEU A 22 1.28 -6.74 1.40
N GLU A 23 1.81 -7.93 1.12
CA GLU A 23 1.13 -8.96 0.33
C GLU A 23 -0.21 -9.37 0.96
N ARG A 24 -0.25 -9.58 2.27
CA ARG A 24 -1.49 -9.87 2.99
C ARG A 24 -2.53 -8.75 2.82
N VAL A 25 -2.11 -7.49 2.95
CA VAL A 25 -3.02 -6.34 2.76
C VAL A 25 -3.52 -6.25 1.31
N ILE A 26 -2.66 -6.46 0.32
CA ILE A 26 -3.05 -6.40 -1.09
C ILE A 26 -3.98 -7.56 -1.48
N GLY A 27 -3.78 -8.75 -0.89
CA GLY A 27 -4.74 -9.85 -1.00
C GLY A 27 -6.12 -9.46 -0.47
N LEU A 28 -6.18 -8.90 0.75
CA LEU A 28 -7.43 -8.42 1.35
C LEU A 28 -8.11 -7.32 0.53
N ILE A 29 -7.35 -6.40 -0.05
CA ILE A 29 -7.91 -5.37 -0.94
C ILE A 29 -8.54 -6.02 -2.18
N SER A 30 -7.92 -7.07 -2.71
CA SER A 30 -8.41 -7.76 -3.91
C SER A 30 -9.68 -8.58 -3.62
N GLU A 31 -9.76 -9.21 -2.45
CA GLU A 31 -10.94 -9.98 -2.03
C GLU A 31 -12.10 -9.09 -1.57
N LEU A 32 -11.78 -8.01 -0.85
CA LEU A 32 -12.76 -7.14 -0.19
C LEU A 32 -12.42 -5.64 -0.40
N PRO A 33 -12.44 -5.15 -1.66
CA PRO A 33 -12.04 -3.77 -1.96
C PRO A 33 -12.97 -2.72 -1.32
N SER A 34 -14.21 -3.09 -0.99
CA SER A 34 -15.18 -2.21 -0.34
C SER A 34 -15.04 -2.16 1.18
N ALA A 35 -14.26 -3.06 1.79
CA ALA A 35 -14.18 -3.22 3.26
C ALA A 35 -13.30 -2.15 3.94
N PHE A 36 -12.44 -1.48 3.17
CA PHE A 36 -11.57 -0.43 3.72
C PHE A 36 -12.21 0.94 3.60
N PRO A 37 -11.95 1.85 4.57
CA PRO A 37 -12.56 3.17 4.57
C PRO A 37 -12.14 3.99 3.35
N GLU A 38 -13.13 4.65 2.77
CA GLU A 38 -12.95 5.67 1.75
C GLU A 38 -12.58 7.00 2.43
N ILE A 39 -11.45 7.57 2.05
CA ILE A 39 -10.90 8.80 2.65
C ILE A 39 -11.07 10.02 1.75
N SER A 40 -11.35 9.80 0.47
CA SER A 40 -11.64 10.81 -0.56
C SER A 40 -12.34 10.10 -1.73
N ALA A 41 -12.95 10.83 -2.67
CA ALA A 41 -13.74 10.26 -3.75
C ALA A 41 -13.03 9.08 -4.45
N HIS A 42 -13.56 7.87 -4.23
CA HIS A 42 -13.05 6.58 -4.70
C HIS A 42 -11.66 6.18 -4.19
N LEU A 43 -11.03 6.97 -3.34
CA LEU A 43 -9.72 6.68 -2.73
C LEU A 43 -9.91 6.04 -1.36
N ARG A 44 -9.43 4.80 -1.24
CA ARG A 44 -9.49 3.99 -0.02
C ARG A 44 -8.11 3.81 0.58
N ARG A 45 -8.09 3.56 1.89
CA ARG A 45 -6.86 3.39 2.66
C ARG A 45 -6.88 2.11 3.49
N ALA A 46 -5.93 1.23 3.24
CA ALA A 46 -5.66 0.04 4.02
C ALA A 46 -4.37 0.19 4.84
N LEU A 47 -4.45 0.00 6.16
CA LEU A 47 -3.27 0.08 7.03
C LEU A 47 -2.53 -1.27 7.05
N LEU A 48 -1.21 -1.24 7.00
CA LEU A 48 -0.38 -2.41 7.30
C LEU A 48 -0.36 -2.57 8.82
N GLY A 49 -1.22 -3.42 9.41
CA GLY A 49 -1.45 -3.42 10.86
C GLY A 49 -0.19 -3.48 11.77
N ARG A 50 0.89 -4.11 11.31
CA ARG A 50 2.16 -4.25 12.06
C ARG A 50 3.18 -3.14 11.79
N PHE A 51 2.95 -2.32 10.76
CA PHE A 51 3.89 -1.31 10.29
C PHE A 51 3.20 0.06 10.19
N PRO A 52 3.91 1.17 10.42
CA PRO A 52 3.35 2.51 10.25
C PRO A 52 3.22 2.89 8.76
N PHE A 53 2.60 2.03 7.95
CA PHE A 53 2.41 2.19 6.51
C PHE A 53 0.94 1.98 6.14
N ALA A 54 0.52 2.58 5.02
CA ALA A 54 -0.79 2.41 4.45
C ALA A 54 -0.71 2.28 2.93
N VAL A 55 -1.49 1.35 2.37
CA VAL A 55 -1.79 1.25 0.95
C VAL A 55 -2.99 2.13 0.64
N TYR A 56 -2.81 3.02 -0.32
CA TYR A 56 -3.83 3.85 -0.92
C TYR A 56 -4.19 3.27 -2.27
N TYR A 57 -5.47 3.05 -2.50
CA TYR A 57 -5.94 2.45 -3.74
C TYR A 57 -7.30 3.03 -4.12
N ARG A 58 -7.67 2.87 -5.39
CA ARG A 58 -9.01 3.16 -5.89
C ARG A 58 -9.74 1.89 -6.24
N PHE A 59 -11.05 1.93 -6.08
CA PHE A 59 -11.96 0.89 -6.52
C PHE A 59 -13.16 1.53 -7.19
N ASP A 60 -13.37 1.21 -8.46
CA ASP A 60 -14.47 1.72 -9.29
C ASP A 60 -15.63 0.72 -9.43
N GLY A 61 -15.53 -0.44 -8.77
CA GLY A 61 -16.52 -1.53 -8.86
C GLY A 61 -16.07 -2.69 -9.74
N GLU A 62 -15.09 -2.46 -10.63
CA GLU A 62 -14.58 -3.47 -11.56
C GLU A 62 -13.12 -3.82 -11.26
N ALA A 63 -12.30 -2.81 -10.95
CA ALA A 63 -10.87 -2.98 -10.75
C ALA A 63 -10.34 -2.25 -9.51
N VAL A 64 -9.28 -2.80 -8.94
CA VAL A 64 -8.49 -2.14 -7.89
C VAL A 64 -7.25 -1.53 -8.53
N GLU A 65 -7.06 -0.22 -8.34
CA GLU A 65 -5.85 0.49 -8.72
C GLU A 65 -5.07 0.88 -7.46
N VAL A 66 -3.90 0.28 -7.23
CA VAL A 66 -3.02 0.72 -6.13
C VAL A 66 -2.31 2.00 -6.53
N VAL A 67 -2.59 3.09 -5.79
CA VAL A 67 -2.05 4.42 -6.07
C VAL A 67 -0.70 4.63 -5.37
N ALA A 68 -0.58 4.24 -4.10
CA ALA A 68 0.65 4.44 -3.32
C ALA A 68 0.71 3.56 -2.07
N CYS A 69 1.92 3.28 -1.58
CA CYS A 69 2.14 2.77 -0.22
C CYS A 69 3.01 3.77 0.54
N LEU A 70 2.47 4.39 1.59
CA LEU A 70 3.10 5.52 2.28
C LEU A 70 3.18 5.28 3.78
N HIS A 71 4.24 5.78 4.40
CA HIS A 71 4.43 5.72 5.85
C HIS A 71 3.48 6.71 6.55
N THR A 72 2.53 6.21 7.34
CA THR A 72 1.44 6.99 7.96
C THR A 72 1.91 7.96 9.05
N ARG A 73 3.06 7.66 9.66
CA ARG A 73 3.66 8.49 10.73
C ARG A 73 4.73 9.48 10.25
N SER A 74 5.04 9.54 8.94
CA SER A 74 6.15 10.38 8.47
C SER A 74 5.61 11.68 7.88
N SER A 75 5.78 12.76 8.63
CA SER A 75 6.00 14.09 8.06
C SER A 75 7.11 14.00 6.99
N PRO A 76 7.07 14.76 5.88
CA PRO A 76 7.89 14.54 4.67
C PRO A 76 9.41 14.75 4.81
N SER A 77 10.00 14.68 6.00
CA SER A 77 11.36 15.13 6.28
C SER A 77 12.47 14.07 6.24
N ARG A 78 12.22 12.81 5.82
CA ARG A 78 13.29 11.76 5.86
C ARG A 78 13.50 10.86 4.63
N TRP A 79 13.01 11.21 3.44
CA TRP A 79 13.45 10.54 2.19
C TRP A 79 14.70 11.17 1.56
N ARG A 80 15.64 11.64 2.38
CA ARG A 80 17.02 11.94 1.98
C ARG A 80 17.99 11.08 2.80
N GLY A 81 18.24 9.88 2.30
CA GLY A 81 19.58 9.28 2.22
C GLY A 81 19.56 8.59 0.86
N ARG A 82 20.26 9.02 -0.21
CA ARG A 82 21.68 9.35 -0.36
C ARG A 82 22.57 8.40 0.42
N GLY A 83 23.24 7.52 -0.30
CA GLY A 83 24.28 6.62 0.17
C GLY A 83 24.14 5.26 -0.46
#